data_AF-A0AAN8BJD8-F1
#
_entry.id   AF-A0AAN8BJD8-F1
#
_cell.length_a   1.000
_cell.length_b   1.000
_cell.length_c   1.000
_cell.angle_alpha   90.00
_cell.angle_beta   90.00
_cell.angle_gamma   90.00
#
_symmetry.space_group_name_H-M   'P 1'
#
loop_
_entity.id
_entity.type
_entity.pdbx_description
1 polymer ?
#
loop_
_entity_poly.entity_id
_entity_poly.type
_entity_poly.pdbx_seq_one_letter_code
_entity_poly.pdbx_strand_id
1 'polypeptide(L)'
;MVKQTIQIYGRIKPTKKNTTVYFVDNEEQTGAFLEFLVPRDLADGFVNNKRECYKFRFLKVFDQAVEQEEVFKNIAKPVADSVLAGYNGTIFAYGQTGSGKTFTITGGAEHYSDRGIIPRTLSYLYERFSQDSSMVYTTHISYLEIYNEMGYDLLDSRHEASRLEDLPKVLIMEDPDQNIHLKNLSLQQSANEEEALNLLFLGDTNRMIAETPMNQASTRSHCIFTMHLCRREPGSATLRRSKLHLVDLAGSDRVSKTGLSGQLLTEAKYINLSLHYLEQVIIALSEKNRSHIPYRNSMLTSVLRDSLGGNCMTTMIATMAVDRRNLDESISTCRFAQRVALIKNEAILNEELDPALLIARLKREIQSLKEELAMLTGEQRDGQLTVEEIQRLEELVKAFLDDPDPDVMLSLGPDLRRIQFCFSLLKGEVQRPCISAV
;
A
#
# COMPACT_ATOMS: atom_id res chain seq x y z
N MET A 1 -0.16 16.36 -8.13
CA MET A 1 0.19 16.25 -6.70
C MET A 1 -0.72 17.17 -5.91
N VAL A 2 -1.43 16.64 -4.93
CA VAL A 2 -2.39 17.37 -4.08
C VAL A 2 -1.84 17.40 -2.66
N LYS A 3 -1.61 18.60 -2.12
CA LYS A 3 -1.22 18.77 -0.71
C LYS A 3 -2.47 19.02 0.11
N GLN A 4 -2.72 18.18 1.10
CA GLN A 4 -3.87 18.34 2.00
C GLN A 4 -3.53 17.87 3.41
N THR A 5 -4.21 18.44 4.39
CA THR A 5 -4.17 17.95 5.77
C THR A 5 -5.01 16.69 5.91
N ILE A 6 -4.67 15.83 6.87
CA ILE A 6 -5.49 14.66 7.19
C ILE A 6 -6.88 15.13 7.66
N GLN A 7 -7.93 14.59 7.04
CA GLN A 7 -9.30 14.91 7.41
C GLN A 7 -9.68 14.15 8.68
N ILE A 8 -10.30 14.85 9.64
CA ILE A 8 -10.73 14.26 10.92
C ILE A 8 -12.24 14.39 11.11
N TYR A 9 -12.87 13.30 11.52
CA TYR A 9 -14.29 13.22 11.82
C TYR A 9 -14.49 12.68 13.23
N GLY A 10 -15.49 13.20 13.94
CA GLY A 10 -15.90 12.66 15.25
C GLY A 10 -17.11 11.74 15.08
N ARG A 11 -17.17 10.61 15.79
CA ARG A 11 -18.36 9.76 15.86
C ARG A 11 -18.68 9.42 17.31
N ILE A 12 -19.89 9.75 17.74
CA ILE A 12 -20.36 9.49 19.09
C ILE A 12 -21.15 8.19 19.12
N LYS A 13 -20.77 7.29 20.01
CA LYS A 13 -21.47 6.02 20.22
C LYS A 13 -22.88 6.26 20.79
N PRO A 14 -23.91 5.58 20.27
CA PRO A 14 -25.24 5.60 20.87
C PRO A 14 -25.24 5.08 22.32
N THR A 15 -25.98 5.76 23.19
CA THR A 15 -26.16 5.41 24.61
C THR A 15 -27.64 5.42 24.97
N LYS A 16 -28.06 4.50 25.85
CA LYS A 16 -29.46 4.45 26.34
C LYS A 16 -29.76 5.51 27.41
N LYS A 17 -28.75 6.26 27.85
CA LYS A 17 -28.87 7.24 28.93
C LYS A 17 -28.83 8.64 28.34
N ASN A 18 -29.82 9.47 28.68
CA ASN A 18 -29.76 10.90 28.38
C ASN A 18 -28.59 11.51 29.16
N THR A 19 -27.49 11.79 28.46
CA THR A 19 -26.26 12.28 29.07
C THR A 19 -25.99 13.69 28.55
N THR A 20 -26.30 14.72 29.34
CA THR A 20 -26.12 16.15 28.98
C THR A 20 -24.67 16.62 29.16
N VAL A 21 -23.70 15.77 28.84
CA VAL A 21 -22.26 16.00 29.12
C VAL A 21 -21.47 16.44 27.89
N TYR A 22 -22.13 16.58 26.75
CA TYR A 22 -21.52 17.08 25.53
C TYR A 22 -22.52 17.87 24.69
N PHE A 23 -22.00 18.69 23.78
CA PHE A 23 -22.74 19.45 22.79
C PHE A 23 -22.04 19.32 21.44
N VAL A 24 -22.82 19.06 20.38
CA VAL A 24 -22.35 18.99 19.00
C VAL A 24 -22.99 20.12 18.22
N ASP A 25 -22.18 20.86 17.49
CA ASP A 25 -22.62 21.84 16.52
C ASP A 25 -21.97 21.56 15.16
N ASN A 26 -22.77 21.34 14.13
CA ASN A 26 -22.29 21.12 12.77
C ASN A 26 -22.57 22.39 11.94
N GLU A 27 -21.79 23.45 12.14
CA GLU A 27 -21.88 24.66 11.30
C GLU A 27 -21.25 24.40 9.92
N GLU A 28 -22.03 24.56 8.84
CA GLU A 28 -21.60 24.19 7.48
C GLU A 28 -20.41 25.00 6.93
N GLN A 29 -20.13 26.20 7.46
CA GLN A 29 -19.11 27.09 6.88
C GLN A 29 -17.72 26.95 7.51
N THR A 30 -17.61 26.52 8.78
CA THR A 30 -16.32 26.42 9.47
C THR A 30 -16.00 25.01 10.00
N GLY A 31 -16.85 24.02 9.70
CA GLY A 31 -16.72 22.67 10.24
C GLY A 31 -17.41 22.53 11.59
N ALA A 32 -17.33 21.34 12.17
CA ALA A 32 -18.09 20.98 13.34
C ALA A 32 -17.33 21.23 14.66
N PHE A 33 -18.06 21.61 15.69
CA PHE A 33 -17.59 21.73 17.06
C PHE A 33 -18.15 20.61 17.94
N LEU A 34 -17.26 20.05 18.75
CA LEU A 34 -17.62 19.14 19.84
C LEU A 34 -17.14 19.73 21.15
N GLU A 35 -18.06 19.93 22.07
CA GLU A 35 -17.80 20.43 23.40
C GLU A 35 -18.14 19.37 24.44
N PHE A 36 -17.19 19.02 25.31
CA PHE A 36 -17.42 18.19 26.48
C PHE A 36 -17.49 19.06 27.73
N LEU A 37 -18.52 18.81 28.53
CA LEU A 37 -18.76 19.39 29.85
C LEU A 37 -18.44 18.33 30.90
N VAL A 38 -17.34 18.54 31.63
CA VAL A 38 -16.89 17.68 32.73
C VAL A 38 -17.19 18.39 34.04
N PRO A 39 -18.25 18.02 34.77
CA PRO A 39 -18.60 18.66 36.03
C PRO A 39 -17.49 18.47 37.06
N ARG A 40 -17.17 19.52 37.84
CA ARG A 40 -16.26 19.39 38.98
C ARG A 40 -16.84 18.41 40.00
N ASP A 41 -15.98 17.52 40.48
CA ASP A 41 -16.29 16.76 41.68
C ASP A 41 -16.05 17.66 42.89
N LEU A 42 -17.13 18.13 43.51
CA LEU A 42 -17.09 19.03 44.67
C LEU A 42 -16.75 18.28 45.97
N ALA A 43 -16.68 16.95 45.95
CA ALA A 43 -16.40 16.12 47.12
C ALA A 43 -14.92 16.13 47.54
N ASP A 44 -13.99 16.56 46.67
CA ASP A 44 -12.55 16.44 46.91
C ASP A 44 -11.91 17.59 47.71
N GLY A 45 -12.67 18.56 48.23
CA GLY A 45 -12.21 19.50 49.28
C GLY A 45 -11.03 20.46 48.97
N PHE A 46 -10.38 20.32 47.82
CA PHE A 46 -9.25 21.16 47.38
C PHE A 46 -9.66 22.09 46.22
N VAL A 47 -8.94 23.21 46.07
CA VAL A 47 -9.08 24.12 44.92
C VAL A 47 -8.77 23.34 43.63
N ASN A 48 -9.83 22.98 42.90
CA ASN A 48 -9.73 22.17 41.69
C ASN A 48 -9.72 23.07 40.43
N ASN A 49 -8.52 23.37 39.91
CA ASN A 49 -8.31 24.11 38.66
C ASN A 49 -8.54 23.27 37.39
N LYS A 50 -9.20 22.11 37.49
CA LYS A 50 -9.54 21.31 36.30
C LYS A 50 -10.46 22.11 35.39
N ARG A 51 -10.11 22.12 34.11
CA ARG A 51 -10.92 22.71 33.05
C ARG A 51 -12.22 21.90 32.93
N GLU A 52 -13.36 22.59 32.97
CA GLU A 52 -14.70 21.98 32.89
C GLU A 52 -15.17 21.83 31.45
N CYS A 53 -14.72 22.71 30.57
CA CYS A 53 -15.13 22.79 29.18
C CYS A 53 -13.96 22.48 28.23
N TYR A 54 -14.13 21.44 27.42
CA TYR A 54 -13.18 21.04 26.39
C TYR A 54 -13.83 21.14 25.02
N LYS A 55 -13.30 22.00 24.15
CA LYS A 55 -13.81 22.22 22.79
C LYS A 55 -12.83 21.68 21.76
N PHE A 56 -13.36 21.01 20.74
CA PHE A 56 -12.61 20.38 19.66
C PHE A 56 -13.27 20.67 18.31
N ARG A 57 -12.47 20.78 17.25
CA ARG A 57 -12.96 21.03 15.89
C ARG A 57 -12.77 19.79 15.03
N PHE A 58 -13.77 19.46 14.25
CA PHE A 58 -13.74 18.36 13.28
C PHE A 58 -14.30 18.86 11.94
N LEU A 59 -14.13 18.09 10.88
CA LEU A 59 -14.83 18.42 9.63
C LEU A 59 -16.34 18.20 9.79
N LYS A 60 -16.72 17.08 10.41
CA LYS A 60 -18.09 16.77 10.83
C LYS A 60 -18.07 15.89 12.07
N VAL A 61 -19.05 16.06 12.94
CA VAL A 61 -19.27 15.19 14.11
C VAL A 61 -20.60 14.47 13.93
N PHE A 62 -20.53 13.16 13.82
CA PHE A 62 -21.70 12.29 13.74
C PHE A 62 -22.20 11.98 15.15
N ASP A 63 -23.41 12.45 15.44
CA ASP A 63 -24.06 12.26 16.73
C ASP A 63 -24.68 10.85 16.85
N GLN A 64 -25.22 10.52 18.02
CA GLN A 64 -25.71 9.19 18.40
C GLN A 64 -26.77 8.60 17.46
N ALA A 65 -27.56 9.42 16.77
CA ALA A 65 -28.64 8.97 15.88
C ALA A 65 -28.18 8.69 14.45
N VAL A 66 -26.89 8.89 14.13
CA VAL A 66 -26.37 8.71 12.77
C VAL A 66 -26.46 7.25 12.32
N GLU A 67 -26.88 7.04 11.08
CA GLU A 67 -26.82 5.73 10.43
C GLU A 67 -25.47 5.49 9.74
N GLN A 68 -25.12 4.21 9.53
CA GLN A 68 -23.88 3.82 8.86
C GLN A 68 -23.77 4.38 7.43
N GLU A 69 -24.90 4.52 6.74
CA GLU A 69 -24.95 5.05 5.37
C GLU A 69 -24.46 6.50 5.32
N GLU A 70 -24.85 7.33 6.27
CA GLU A 70 -24.41 8.73 6.33
C GLU A 70 -22.91 8.82 6.64
N VAL A 71 -22.40 7.95 7.53
CA VAL A 71 -20.96 7.82 7.80
C VAL A 71 -20.20 7.44 6.53
N PHE A 72 -20.69 6.46 5.79
CA PHE A 72 -20.10 6.03 4.51
C PHE A 72 -20.07 7.17 3.48
N LYS A 73 -21.20 7.86 3.26
CA LYS A 73 -21.31 8.96 2.29
C LYS A 73 -20.33 10.10 2.54
N ASN A 74 -20.12 10.46 3.81
CA ASN A 74 -19.29 11.60 4.18
C ASN A 74 -17.80 11.24 4.28
N ILE A 75 -17.46 10.01 4.67
CA ILE A 75 -16.06 9.60 4.91
C ILE A 75 -15.51 8.72 3.80
N ALA A 76 -16.17 7.60 3.54
CA ALA A 76 -15.59 6.54 2.72
C ALA A 76 -15.77 6.79 1.23
N LYS A 77 -16.93 7.32 0.81
CA LYS A 77 -17.20 7.60 -0.60
C LYS A 77 -16.17 8.57 -1.22
N PRO A 78 -15.82 9.73 -0.62
CA PRO A 78 -14.80 10.63 -1.19
C PRO A 78 -13.41 9.99 -1.33
N VAL A 79 -13.03 9.14 -0.36
CA VAL A 79 -11.76 8.40 -0.42
C VAL A 79 -11.81 7.33 -1.50
N ALA A 80 -12.92 6.58 -1.61
CA ALA A 80 -13.13 5.59 -2.65
C ALA A 80 -13.11 6.21 -4.07
N ASP A 81 -13.72 7.40 -4.23
CA ASP A 81 -13.67 8.17 -5.48
C ASP A 81 -12.23 8.57 -5.84
N SER A 82 -11.41 8.93 -4.84
CA SER A 82 -9.99 9.23 -5.02
C SER A 82 -9.19 7.99 -5.42
N VAL A 83 -9.50 6.83 -4.83
CA VAL A 83 -8.91 5.53 -5.17
C VAL A 83 -9.25 5.13 -6.61
N LEU A 84 -10.50 5.28 -7.04
CA LEU A 84 -10.93 5.06 -8.43
C LEU A 84 -10.20 5.95 -9.44
N ALA A 85 -9.83 7.16 -9.03
CA ALA A 85 -9.04 8.07 -9.85
C ALA A 85 -7.57 7.64 -9.97
N GLY A 86 -7.03 6.88 -9.01
CA GLY A 86 -5.65 6.38 -8.97
C GLY A 86 -4.80 6.94 -7.82
N TYR A 87 -5.41 7.55 -6.80
CA TYR A 87 -4.71 7.98 -5.58
C TYR A 87 -4.74 6.87 -4.51
N ASN A 88 -3.74 6.81 -3.64
CA ASN A 88 -3.84 5.96 -2.45
C ASN A 88 -4.82 6.58 -1.44
N GLY A 89 -5.52 5.74 -0.69
CA GLY A 89 -6.48 6.14 0.33
C GLY A 89 -6.28 5.38 1.63
N THR A 90 -6.49 6.05 2.76
CA THR A 90 -6.50 5.41 4.09
C THR A 90 -7.63 5.96 4.93
N ILE A 91 -8.42 5.08 5.52
CA ILE A 91 -9.43 5.41 6.53
C ILE A 91 -9.10 4.60 7.77
N PHE A 92 -8.89 5.27 8.90
CA PHE A 92 -8.64 4.56 10.16
C PHE A 92 -9.55 5.06 11.28
N ALA A 93 -10.06 4.11 12.07
CA ALA A 93 -10.82 4.41 13.28
C ALA A 93 -9.92 4.36 14.52
N TYR A 94 -10.03 5.36 15.39
CA TYR A 94 -9.24 5.49 16.61
C TYR A 94 -10.12 5.91 17.79
N GLY A 95 -9.88 5.32 18.95
CA GLY A 95 -10.63 5.57 20.18
C GLY A 95 -10.52 4.41 21.16
N GLN A 96 -11.08 4.59 22.36
CA GLN A 96 -11.06 3.55 23.38
C GLN A 96 -11.78 2.27 22.95
N THR A 97 -11.48 1.16 23.61
CA THR A 97 -12.26 -0.09 23.52
C THR A 97 -13.72 0.19 23.82
N GLY A 98 -14.59 -0.39 23.00
CA GLY A 98 -16.04 -0.21 23.11
C GLY A 98 -16.58 1.16 22.67
N SER A 99 -15.76 2.07 22.14
CA SER A 99 -16.24 3.36 21.57
C SER A 99 -16.88 3.26 20.19
N GLY A 100 -16.77 2.11 19.50
CA GLY A 100 -17.42 1.87 18.21
C GLY A 100 -16.50 1.85 16.98
N LYS A 101 -15.18 1.64 17.14
CA LYS A 101 -14.22 1.50 16.03
C LYS A 101 -14.61 0.37 15.06
N THR A 102 -14.67 -0.87 15.54
CA THR A 102 -15.06 -2.05 14.75
C THR A 102 -16.46 -1.93 14.16
N PHE A 103 -17.42 -1.39 14.93
CA PHE A 103 -18.76 -1.12 14.40
C PHE A 103 -18.71 -0.09 13.26
N THR A 104 -17.82 0.89 13.30
CA THR A 104 -17.66 1.86 12.21
C THR A 104 -17.02 1.25 10.98
N ILE A 105 -15.95 0.47 11.17
CA ILE A 105 -15.14 -0.06 10.07
C ILE A 105 -15.82 -1.29 9.44
N THR A 106 -16.13 -2.32 10.22
CA THR A 106 -16.72 -3.57 9.74
C THR A 106 -18.24 -3.53 9.79
N GLY A 107 -18.82 -3.06 10.89
CA GLY A 107 -20.27 -3.06 11.12
C GLY A 107 -20.77 -4.16 12.05
N GLY A 108 -22.09 -4.18 12.25
CA GLY A 108 -22.80 -5.23 12.98
C GLY A 108 -23.13 -6.43 12.07
N ALA A 109 -23.18 -7.63 12.65
CA ALA A 109 -23.54 -8.86 11.95
C ALA A 109 -25.06 -9.09 11.85
N GLU A 110 -25.85 -8.37 12.67
CA GLU A 110 -27.28 -8.67 12.83
C GLU A 110 -28.14 -8.11 11.69
N HIS A 111 -27.89 -6.88 11.24
CA HIS A 111 -28.74 -6.18 10.28
C HIS A 111 -27.91 -5.64 9.12
N TYR A 112 -28.45 -5.71 7.89
CA TYR A 112 -27.76 -5.19 6.71
C TYR A 112 -27.49 -3.67 6.82
N SER A 113 -28.40 -2.92 7.46
CA SER A 113 -28.23 -1.49 7.76
C SER A 113 -26.98 -1.21 8.60
N ASP A 114 -26.52 -2.19 9.37
CA ASP A 114 -25.44 -2.00 10.34
C ASP A 114 -24.06 -2.28 9.75
N ARG A 115 -24.00 -2.72 8.48
CA ARG A 115 -22.76 -2.84 7.71
C ARG A 115 -21.96 -1.54 7.74
N GLY A 116 -20.67 -1.66 8.07
CA GLY A 116 -19.76 -0.54 8.25
C GLY A 116 -19.15 -0.04 6.95
N ILE A 117 -18.03 0.66 7.08
CA ILE A 117 -17.29 1.26 5.98
C ILE A 117 -16.76 0.23 4.98
N ILE A 118 -16.14 -0.88 5.43
CA ILE A 118 -15.54 -1.88 4.53
C ILE A 118 -16.59 -2.46 3.57
N PRO A 119 -17.66 -3.13 4.03
CA PRO A 119 -18.61 -3.75 3.12
C PRO A 119 -19.29 -2.73 2.20
N ARG A 120 -19.65 -1.53 2.69
CA ARG A 120 -20.25 -0.48 1.85
C ARG A 120 -19.28 0.04 0.79
N THR A 121 -17.99 0.15 1.12
CA THR A 121 -16.97 0.58 0.16
C THR A 121 -16.73 -0.47 -0.91
N LEU A 122 -16.74 -1.76 -0.55
CA LEU A 122 -16.67 -2.85 -1.52
C LEU A 122 -17.87 -2.78 -2.49
N SER A 123 -19.10 -2.74 -1.97
CA SER A 123 -20.31 -2.62 -2.80
C SER A 123 -20.22 -1.42 -3.76
N TYR A 124 -19.84 -0.25 -3.23
CA TYR A 124 -19.69 0.96 -4.04
C TYR A 124 -18.65 0.81 -5.14
N LEU A 125 -17.45 0.32 -4.84
CA LEU A 125 -16.38 0.18 -5.82
C LEU A 125 -16.78 -0.80 -6.94
N TYR A 126 -17.35 -1.96 -6.61
CA TYR A 126 -17.79 -2.93 -7.62
C TYR A 126 -18.97 -2.44 -8.45
N GLU A 127 -19.89 -1.67 -7.86
CA GLU A 127 -20.93 -0.98 -8.61
C GLU A 127 -20.30 -0.03 -9.65
N ARG A 128 -19.30 0.77 -9.23
CA ARG A 128 -18.61 1.70 -10.13
C ARG A 128 -17.81 0.98 -11.21
N PHE A 129 -17.21 -0.17 -10.93
CA PHE A 129 -16.55 -1.00 -11.94
C PHE A 129 -17.52 -1.48 -13.01
N SER A 130 -18.74 -1.88 -12.61
CA SER A 130 -19.77 -2.34 -13.54
C SER A 130 -20.32 -1.21 -14.43
N GLN A 131 -20.29 0.03 -13.94
CA GLN A 131 -20.80 1.22 -14.65
C GLN A 131 -19.79 1.80 -15.65
N ASP A 132 -18.48 1.56 -15.48
CA ASP A 132 -17.42 2.07 -16.35
C ASP A 132 -16.85 0.97 -17.26
N SER A 133 -17.52 0.71 -18.38
CA SER A 133 -17.07 -0.26 -19.38
C SER A 133 -15.86 0.19 -20.21
N SER A 134 -15.38 1.42 -20.02
CA SER A 134 -14.20 1.94 -20.74
C SER A 134 -12.87 1.49 -20.12
N MET A 135 -12.94 0.88 -18.94
CA MET A 135 -11.79 0.55 -18.10
C MET A 135 -11.82 -0.92 -17.71
N VAL A 136 -10.64 -1.53 -17.62
CA VAL A 136 -10.45 -2.83 -17.00
C VAL A 136 -9.95 -2.61 -15.58
N TYR A 137 -10.67 -3.18 -14.62
CA TYR A 137 -10.32 -3.14 -13.21
C TYR A 137 -9.77 -4.50 -12.77
N THR A 138 -8.76 -4.48 -11.90
CA THR A 138 -8.21 -5.67 -11.26
C THR A 138 -7.99 -5.38 -9.79
N THR A 139 -8.61 -6.18 -8.94
CA THR A 139 -8.63 -5.99 -7.49
C THR A 139 -7.98 -7.17 -6.78
N HIS A 140 -7.11 -6.85 -5.84
CA HIS A 140 -6.53 -7.80 -4.90
C HIS A 140 -6.76 -7.31 -3.47
N ILE A 141 -7.00 -8.23 -2.56
CA ILE A 141 -7.29 -7.93 -1.16
C ILE A 141 -6.23 -8.62 -0.29
N SER A 142 -5.74 -7.88 0.69
CA SER A 142 -4.96 -8.42 1.81
C SER A 142 -5.63 -8.00 3.11
N TYR A 143 -5.52 -8.85 4.13
CA TYR A 143 -6.08 -8.55 5.45
C TYR A 143 -5.05 -8.93 6.52
N LEU A 144 -4.49 -7.92 7.17
CA LEU A 144 -3.40 -8.03 8.13
C LEU A 144 -3.91 -7.75 9.54
N GLU A 145 -3.61 -8.64 10.47
CA GLU A 145 -3.76 -8.39 11.90
C GLU A 145 -2.39 -8.16 12.54
N ILE A 146 -2.24 -7.04 13.27
CA ILE A 146 -1.04 -6.74 14.06
C ILE A 146 -1.39 -6.92 15.52
N TYR A 147 -0.82 -7.97 16.14
CA TYR A 147 -0.98 -8.28 17.54
C TYR A 147 0.39 -8.48 18.17
N ASN A 148 0.64 -7.82 19.30
CA ASN A 148 1.90 -7.92 20.04
C ASN A 148 3.15 -7.59 19.17
N GLU A 149 3.09 -6.53 18.36
CA GLU A 149 4.11 -6.13 17.36
C GLU A 149 4.41 -7.15 16.24
N MET A 150 3.63 -8.23 16.17
CA MET A 150 3.74 -9.25 15.13
C MET A 150 2.56 -9.16 14.16
N GLY A 151 2.84 -9.30 12.87
CA GLY A 151 1.82 -9.31 11.81
C GLY A 151 1.41 -10.72 11.44
N TYR A 152 0.12 -10.93 11.25
CA TYR A 152 -0.49 -12.20 10.89
C TYR A 152 -1.39 -12.02 9.67
N ASP A 153 -1.27 -12.91 8.69
CA ASP A 153 -2.12 -12.92 7.51
C ASP A 153 -3.46 -13.60 7.80
N LEU A 154 -4.56 -12.86 7.69
CA LEU A 154 -5.91 -13.37 7.94
C LEU A 154 -6.54 -14.08 6.74
N LEU A 155 -5.91 -14.06 5.56
CA LEU A 155 -6.45 -14.64 4.32
C LEU A 155 -5.69 -15.86 3.80
N ASP A 156 -4.74 -16.41 4.57
CA ASP A 156 -4.04 -17.61 4.12
C ASP A 156 -4.98 -18.83 4.18
N SER A 157 -5.38 -19.33 3.02
CA SER A 157 -6.26 -20.48 2.85
C SER A 157 -5.60 -21.81 3.20
N ARG A 158 -4.28 -21.84 3.46
CA ARG A 158 -3.52 -23.07 3.73
C ARG A 158 -3.55 -23.51 5.19
N HIS A 159 -4.07 -22.68 6.09
CA HIS A 159 -4.07 -22.94 7.52
C HIS A 159 -5.50 -22.87 8.08
N GLU A 160 -6.07 -24.01 8.47
CA GLU A 160 -7.19 -24.05 9.41
C GLU A 160 -6.64 -23.69 10.81
N ALA A 161 -6.31 -22.42 11.01
CA ALA A 161 -5.65 -21.97 12.22
C ALA A 161 -6.61 -22.01 13.41
N SER A 162 -6.25 -22.73 14.46
CA SER A 162 -7.00 -22.75 15.72
C SER A 162 -6.61 -21.59 16.65
N ARG A 163 -5.44 -20.96 16.43
CA ARG A 163 -4.92 -19.81 17.19
C ARG A 163 -4.30 -18.79 16.25
N LEU A 164 -4.27 -17.52 16.68
CA LEU A 164 -3.63 -16.44 15.90
C LEU A 164 -2.16 -16.74 15.58
N GLU A 165 -1.44 -17.30 16.56
CA GLU A 165 0.00 -17.55 16.45
C GLU A 165 0.37 -18.62 15.42
N ASP A 166 -0.61 -19.42 15.01
CA ASP A 166 -0.46 -20.46 13.98
C ASP A 166 -0.58 -19.89 12.56
N LEU A 167 -1.08 -18.65 12.43
CA LEU A 167 -1.15 -17.95 11.14
C LEU A 167 0.24 -17.55 10.64
N PRO A 168 0.42 -17.43 9.31
CA PRO A 168 1.68 -16.98 8.73
C PRO A 168 2.09 -15.61 9.27
N LYS A 169 3.32 -15.54 9.77
CA LYS A 169 3.91 -14.28 10.24
C LYS A 169 4.33 -13.44 9.04
N VAL A 170 3.83 -12.22 9.01
CA VAL A 170 4.16 -11.20 8.02
C VAL A 170 5.44 -10.49 8.42
N LEU A 171 6.35 -10.32 7.47
CA LEU A 171 7.63 -9.64 7.68
C LEU A 171 7.70 -8.36 6.86
N ILE A 172 8.16 -7.27 7.48
CA ILE A 172 8.45 -6.02 6.79
C ILE A 172 9.84 -6.11 6.15
N MET A 173 9.91 -5.80 4.86
CA MET A 173 11.15 -5.60 4.12
C MET A 173 11.14 -4.19 3.53
N GLU A 174 12.29 -3.54 3.47
CA GLU A 174 12.45 -2.23 2.86
C GLU A 174 13.40 -2.37 1.67
N ASP A 175 13.00 -1.84 0.51
CA ASP A 175 13.84 -1.85 -0.70
C ASP A 175 14.81 -0.64 -0.73
N PRO A 176 15.75 -0.57 -1.70
CA PRO A 176 16.68 0.55 -1.82
C PRO A 176 16.00 1.92 -2.02
N ASP A 177 14.79 1.93 -2.58
CA ASP A 177 13.96 3.12 -2.79
C ASP A 177 13.14 3.49 -1.54
N GLN A 178 13.37 2.77 -0.42
CA GLN A 178 12.69 2.92 0.87
C GLN A 178 11.20 2.55 0.85
N ASN A 179 10.73 1.80 -0.16
CA ASN A 179 9.37 1.29 -0.16
C ASN A 179 9.27 0.07 0.76
N ILE A 180 8.14 -0.03 1.44
CA ILE A 180 7.85 -1.10 2.39
C ILE A 180 7.11 -2.24 1.67
N HIS A 181 7.67 -3.44 1.79
CA HIS A 181 7.14 -4.67 1.23
C HIS A 181 6.76 -5.62 2.37
N LEU A 182 5.55 -6.18 2.30
CA LEU A 182 5.05 -7.14 3.29
C LEU A 182 5.20 -8.56 2.75
N LYS A 183 6.20 -9.28 3.25
CA LYS A 183 6.43 -10.67 2.89
C LYS A 183 5.50 -11.58 3.69
N ASN A 184 5.00 -12.64 3.04
CA ASN A 184 4.03 -13.60 3.57
C ASN A 184 2.64 -13.03 3.87
N LEU A 185 2.30 -11.86 3.33
CA LEU A 185 0.93 -11.38 3.33
C LEU A 185 0.26 -11.78 2.01
N SER A 186 -0.81 -12.56 2.07
CA SER A 186 -1.55 -13.01 0.90
C SER A 186 -2.23 -11.84 0.19
N LEU A 187 -2.16 -11.86 -1.14
CA LEU A 187 -2.87 -10.95 -2.04
C LEU A 187 -3.86 -11.77 -2.85
N GLN A 188 -5.08 -11.89 -2.33
CA GLN A 188 -6.15 -12.69 -2.93
C GLN A 188 -6.88 -11.86 -3.99
N GLN A 189 -6.99 -12.37 -5.21
CA GLN A 189 -7.76 -11.71 -6.26
C GLN A 189 -9.26 -11.79 -5.92
N SER A 190 -10.00 -10.73 -6.24
CA SER A 190 -11.47 -10.67 -6.07
C SER A 190 -12.10 -10.17 -7.36
N ALA A 191 -12.80 -11.04 -8.08
CA ALA A 191 -13.38 -10.71 -9.39
C ALA A 191 -14.70 -9.95 -9.30
N ASN A 192 -15.42 -10.09 -8.19
CA ASN A 192 -16.74 -9.50 -7.97
C ASN A 192 -16.93 -9.13 -6.48
N GLU A 193 -18.03 -8.43 -6.20
CA GLU A 193 -18.39 -7.99 -4.85
C GLU A 193 -18.51 -9.16 -3.86
N GLU A 194 -19.13 -10.27 -4.30
CA GLU A 194 -19.36 -11.44 -3.46
C GLU A 194 -18.03 -12.06 -2.99
N GLU A 195 -17.08 -12.26 -3.89
CA GLU A 195 -15.73 -12.74 -3.56
C GLU A 195 -15.01 -11.79 -2.60
N ALA A 196 -15.11 -10.48 -2.80
CA ALA A 196 -14.49 -9.49 -1.91
C ALA A 196 -15.12 -9.51 -0.50
N LEU A 197 -16.44 -9.63 -0.40
CA LEU A 197 -17.13 -9.78 0.87
C LEU A 197 -16.80 -11.11 1.54
N ASN A 198 -16.68 -12.20 0.79
CA ASN A 198 -16.27 -13.50 1.31
C ASN A 198 -14.87 -13.45 1.93
N LEU A 199 -13.92 -12.72 1.32
CA LEU A 199 -12.59 -12.51 1.90
C LEU A 199 -12.64 -11.70 3.20
N LEU A 200 -13.51 -10.68 3.29
CA LEU A 200 -13.75 -9.96 4.55
C LEU A 200 -14.29 -10.92 5.63
N PHE A 201 -15.32 -11.69 5.32
CA PHE A 201 -15.92 -12.63 6.28
C PHE A 201 -14.95 -13.74 6.70
N LEU A 202 -14.12 -14.25 5.78
CA LEU A 202 -13.08 -15.22 6.08
C LEU A 202 -12.09 -14.65 7.10
N GLY A 203 -11.56 -13.46 6.86
CA GLY A 203 -10.61 -12.83 7.78
C GLY A 203 -11.24 -12.50 9.14
N ASP A 204 -12.49 -12.02 9.16
CA ASP A 204 -13.21 -11.77 10.41
C ASP A 204 -13.46 -13.08 11.19
N THR A 205 -13.75 -14.18 10.49
CA THR A 205 -13.92 -15.51 11.09
C THR A 205 -12.60 -16.01 11.68
N ASN A 206 -11.50 -15.91 10.94
CA ASN A 206 -10.17 -16.28 11.43
C ASN A 206 -9.79 -15.48 12.67
N ARG A 207 -10.08 -14.18 12.68
CA ARG A 207 -9.89 -13.31 13.84
C ARG A 207 -10.74 -13.74 15.04
N MET A 208 -12.01 -14.09 14.82
CA MET A 208 -12.90 -14.57 15.89
C MET A 208 -12.48 -15.93 16.45
N ILE A 209 -12.06 -16.88 15.61
CA ILE A 209 -11.59 -18.21 16.06
C ILE A 209 -10.32 -18.07 16.91
N ALA A 210 -9.44 -17.14 16.53
CA ALA A 210 -8.23 -16.83 17.27
C ALA A 210 -8.50 -16.16 18.64
N GLU A 211 -9.70 -15.63 18.86
CA GLU A 211 -10.11 -15.02 20.12
C GLU A 211 -10.49 -16.12 21.14
N THR A 212 -9.72 -16.20 22.23
CA THR A 212 -10.01 -17.13 23.34
C THR A 212 -10.39 -16.33 24.58
N PRO A 213 -11.12 -16.90 25.56
CA PRO A 213 -11.44 -16.19 26.81
C PRO A 213 -10.21 -15.67 27.56
N MET A 214 -9.04 -16.27 27.32
CA MET A 214 -7.75 -15.87 27.86
C MET A 214 -7.04 -14.80 27.01
N ASN A 215 -7.35 -14.71 25.71
CA ASN A 215 -6.80 -13.75 24.74
C ASN A 215 -7.93 -12.98 24.03
N GLN A 216 -8.36 -11.85 24.60
CA GLN A 216 -9.30 -10.91 23.96
C GLN A 216 -8.60 -10.11 22.85
N ALA A 217 -8.04 -10.80 21.85
CA ALA A 217 -7.21 -10.24 20.80
C ALA A 217 -7.96 -9.18 19.98
N SER A 218 -9.26 -9.32 19.76
CA SER A 218 -10.07 -8.44 18.89
C SER A 218 -10.08 -6.96 19.30
N THR A 219 -9.98 -6.65 20.61
CA THR A 219 -9.95 -5.27 21.12
C THR A 219 -8.53 -4.69 21.23
N ARG A 220 -7.55 -5.55 20.95
CA ARG A 220 -6.16 -5.46 21.36
C ARG A 220 -5.20 -5.60 20.18
N SER A 221 -5.67 -6.04 19.03
CA SER A 221 -4.94 -6.03 17.78
C SER A 221 -5.38 -4.87 16.88
N HIS A 222 -4.53 -4.53 15.91
CA HIS A 222 -4.89 -3.62 14.82
C HIS A 222 -5.20 -4.45 13.59
N CYS A 223 -6.30 -4.14 12.92
CA CYS A 223 -6.71 -4.81 11.70
C CYS A 223 -6.57 -3.83 10.52
N ILE A 224 -5.87 -4.26 9.47
CA ILE A 224 -5.63 -3.47 8.26
C ILE A 224 -6.18 -4.28 7.08
N PHE A 225 -7.40 -3.95 6.65
CA PHE A 225 -7.96 -4.47 5.41
C PHE A 225 -7.48 -3.58 4.26
N THR A 226 -6.86 -4.17 3.25
CA THR A 226 -6.31 -3.43 2.12
C THR A 226 -6.86 -3.93 0.80
N MET A 227 -7.48 -3.04 0.04
CA MET A 227 -7.82 -3.27 -1.35
C MET A 227 -6.78 -2.61 -2.25
N HIS A 228 -6.15 -3.40 -3.10
CA HIS A 228 -5.26 -2.97 -4.17
C HIS A 228 -6.05 -2.93 -5.46
N LEU A 229 -6.15 -1.75 -6.07
CA LEU A 229 -6.87 -1.53 -7.30
C LEU A 229 -5.90 -1.14 -8.42
N CYS A 230 -5.93 -1.92 -9.50
CA CYS A 230 -5.32 -1.58 -10.77
C CYS A 230 -6.42 -1.25 -11.77
N ARG A 231 -6.28 -0.12 -12.46
CA ARG A 231 -7.18 0.34 -13.51
C ARG A 231 -6.39 0.60 -14.78
N ARG A 232 -6.92 0.16 -15.92
CA ARG A 232 -6.28 0.35 -17.22
C ARG A 232 -7.31 0.50 -18.34
N GLU A 233 -7.05 1.42 -19.26
CA GLU A 233 -7.79 1.49 -20.52
C GLU A 233 -7.40 0.33 -21.44
N PRO A 234 -8.36 -0.36 -22.08
CA PRO A 234 -8.07 -1.41 -23.05
C PRO A 234 -7.10 -0.92 -24.13
N GLY A 235 -5.96 -1.62 -24.29
CA GLY A 235 -4.93 -1.27 -25.26
C GLY A 235 -3.96 -0.14 -24.85
N SER A 236 -4.22 0.57 -23.76
CA SER A 236 -3.25 1.55 -23.24
C SER A 236 -2.05 0.84 -22.61
N ALA A 237 -0.84 1.41 -22.74
CA ALA A 237 0.34 0.95 -22.02
C ALA A 237 0.44 1.54 -20.60
N THR A 238 -0.36 2.55 -20.29
CA THR A 238 -0.41 3.15 -18.95
C THR A 238 -1.43 2.43 -18.09
N LEU A 239 -1.07 2.19 -16.84
CA LEU A 239 -1.96 1.67 -15.81
C LEU A 239 -1.89 2.57 -14.58
N ARG A 240 -3.01 2.65 -13.87
CA ARG A 240 -3.09 3.35 -12.59
C ARG A 240 -3.23 2.36 -11.46
N ARG A 241 -2.40 2.52 -10.43
CA ARG A 241 -2.47 1.73 -9.21
C ARG A 241 -2.93 2.58 -8.04
N SER A 242 -3.72 1.99 -7.18
CA SER A 242 -4.13 2.62 -5.94
C SER A 242 -4.26 1.56 -4.87
N LYS A 243 -4.08 1.99 -3.63
CA LYS A 243 -4.18 1.17 -2.44
C LYS A 243 -5.14 1.85 -1.48
N LEU A 244 -6.15 1.13 -1.01
CA LEU A 244 -7.09 1.59 -0.01
C LEU A 244 -6.91 0.80 1.27
N HIS A 245 -6.41 1.45 2.32
CA HIS A 245 -6.35 0.90 3.67
C HIS A 245 -7.60 1.27 4.47
N LEU A 246 -8.28 0.27 5.02
CA LEU A 246 -9.41 0.42 5.93
C LEU A 246 -9.00 -0.22 7.26
N VAL A 247 -8.76 0.63 8.26
CA VAL A 247 -8.01 0.26 9.46
C VAL A 247 -8.88 0.37 10.71
N ASP A 248 -8.95 -0.71 11.46
CA ASP A 248 -9.52 -0.76 12.81
C ASP A 248 -8.38 -0.89 13.81
N LEU A 249 -8.04 0.20 14.50
CA LEU A 249 -6.95 0.20 15.48
C LEU A 249 -7.40 -0.44 16.79
N ALA A 250 -6.45 -0.91 17.59
CA ALA A 250 -6.70 -1.37 18.95
C ALA A 250 -7.24 -0.24 19.85
N GLY A 251 -7.79 -0.61 21.01
CA GLY A 251 -8.24 0.36 22.01
C GLY A 251 -7.12 1.27 22.53
N SER A 252 -7.39 2.58 22.60
CA SER A 252 -6.45 3.58 23.12
C SER A 252 -6.47 3.76 24.64
N ASP A 253 -7.13 2.88 25.38
CA ASP A 253 -7.29 3.01 26.84
C ASP A 253 -5.98 2.80 27.59
N ARG A 254 -5.81 3.54 28.68
CA ARG A 254 -4.67 3.37 29.59
C ARG A 254 -4.74 2.04 30.35
N VAL A 255 -3.64 1.28 30.32
CA VAL A 255 -3.48 0.02 31.06
C VAL A 255 -3.77 0.18 32.56
N SER A 256 -3.48 1.34 33.15
CA SER A 256 -3.69 1.57 34.59
C SER A 256 -5.15 1.44 35.03
N LYS A 257 -6.11 1.59 34.10
CA LYS A 257 -7.55 1.49 34.40
C LYS A 257 -8.11 0.07 34.25
N THR A 258 -7.35 -0.86 33.67
CA THR A 258 -7.85 -2.20 33.33
C THR A 258 -7.68 -3.23 34.45
N GLY A 259 -6.90 -2.92 35.50
CA GLY A 259 -6.71 -3.82 36.64
C GLY A 259 -6.01 -5.15 36.30
N LEU A 260 -5.35 -5.23 35.15
CA LEU A 260 -4.74 -6.45 34.62
C LEU A 260 -3.45 -6.80 35.35
N SER A 261 -3.23 -8.10 35.59
CA SER A 261 -2.01 -8.67 36.18
C SER A 261 -1.41 -9.76 35.28
N GLY A 262 -0.11 -10.01 35.40
CA GLY A 262 0.58 -11.12 34.71
C GLY A 262 0.73 -10.92 33.19
N GLN A 263 0.52 -11.98 32.40
CA GLN A 263 0.71 -11.96 30.93
C GLN A 263 -0.19 -10.92 30.22
N LEU A 264 -1.41 -10.69 30.72
CA LEU A 264 -2.34 -9.68 30.21
C LEU A 264 -1.80 -8.25 30.38
N LEU A 265 -0.98 -7.98 31.40
CA LEU A 265 -0.34 -6.68 31.60
C LEU A 265 0.78 -6.46 30.57
N THR A 266 1.55 -7.51 30.29
CA THR A 266 2.61 -7.49 29.26
C THR A 266 2.01 -7.26 27.88
N GLU A 267 0.91 -7.95 27.56
CA GLU A 267 0.15 -7.75 26.32
C GLU A 267 -0.40 -6.32 26.23
N ALA A 268 -1.07 -5.82 27.27
CA ALA A 268 -1.57 -4.45 27.32
C ALA A 268 -0.47 -3.38 27.18
N LYS A 269 0.77 -3.69 27.58
CA LYS A 269 1.95 -2.84 27.30
C LYS A 269 2.30 -2.81 25.82
N TYR A 270 2.34 -3.95 25.14
CA TYR A 270 2.70 -4.01 23.71
C TYR A 270 1.64 -3.36 22.79
N ILE A 271 0.36 -3.45 23.14
CA ILE A 271 -0.71 -2.78 22.40
C ILE A 271 -0.56 -1.26 22.51
N ASN A 272 -0.29 -0.79 23.72
CA ASN A 272 0.03 0.60 23.93
C ASN A 272 1.38 0.99 23.32
N LEU A 273 2.27 0.04 23.03
CA LEU A 273 3.55 0.32 22.39
C LEU A 273 3.36 0.73 20.92
N SER A 274 2.62 -0.04 20.12
CA SER A 274 2.27 0.35 18.73
C SER A 274 1.55 1.69 18.67
N LEU A 275 0.55 1.93 19.53
CA LEU A 275 -0.17 3.21 19.60
C LEU A 275 0.69 4.36 20.10
N HIS A 276 1.62 4.10 21.03
CA HIS A 276 2.59 5.09 21.48
C HIS A 276 3.53 5.48 20.34
N TYR A 277 4.04 4.52 19.56
CA TYR A 277 4.87 4.81 18.40
C TYR A 277 4.10 5.56 17.31
N LEU A 278 2.83 5.22 17.10
CA LEU A 278 1.93 6.00 16.24
C LEU A 278 1.83 7.46 16.72
N GLU A 279 1.64 7.68 18.02
CA GLU A 279 1.62 9.03 18.60
C GLU A 279 2.97 9.76 18.42
N GLN A 280 4.11 9.07 18.60
CA GLN A 280 5.43 9.65 18.35
C GLN A 280 5.63 10.05 16.89
N VAL A 281 5.16 9.26 15.93
CA VAL A 281 5.16 9.60 14.50
C VAL A 281 4.32 10.86 14.24
N ILE A 282 3.12 10.94 14.81
CA ILE A 282 2.22 12.09 14.64
C ILE A 282 2.84 13.36 15.22
N ILE A 283 3.41 13.29 16.43
CA ILE A 283 4.10 14.41 17.06
C ILE A 283 5.26 14.85 16.17
N ALA A 284 6.10 13.90 15.73
CA ALA A 284 7.24 14.20 14.88
C ALA A 284 6.84 14.86 13.55
N LEU A 285 5.73 14.43 12.93
CA LEU A 285 5.20 15.01 11.69
C LEU A 285 4.58 16.40 11.88
N SER A 286 4.11 16.71 13.09
CA SER A 286 3.58 18.04 13.41
C SER A 286 4.67 19.09 13.69
N GLU A 287 5.90 18.65 13.96
CA GLU A 287 7.07 19.50 14.24
C GLU A 287 7.72 19.99 12.93
N LYS A 288 7.74 21.32 12.71
CA LYS A 288 8.19 21.93 11.43
C LYS A 288 9.66 21.66 11.04
N ASN A 289 10.52 21.27 11.98
CA ASN A 289 11.97 21.17 11.78
C ASN A 289 12.53 19.77 12.08
N ARG A 290 11.68 18.74 12.11
CA ARG A 290 12.12 17.38 12.39
C ARG A 290 12.49 16.67 11.09
N SER A 291 13.74 16.23 10.97
CA SER A 291 14.23 15.50 9.80
C SER A 291 13.88 14.01 9.82
N HIS A 292 13.91 13.39 11.01
CA HIS A 292 13.68 11.96 11.16
C HIS A 292 12.32 11.66 11.81
N ILE A 293 11.51 10.88 11.10
CA ILE A 293 10.22 10.37 11.56
C ILE A 293 10.36 8.87 11.91
N PRO A 294 10.01 8.44 13.12
CA PRO A 294 10.33 7.10 13.62
C PRO A 294 9.34 6.01 13.16
N TYR A 295 9.08 5.88 11.85
CA TYR A 295 8.14 4.87 11.33
C TYR A 295 8.56 3.43 11.62
N ARG A 296 9.88 3.18 11.70
CA ARG A 296 10.46 1.84 11.89
C ARG A 296 10.27 1.27 13.31
N ASN A 297 9.78 2.07 14.26
CA ASN A 297 9.66 1.65 15.66
C ASN A 297 8.56 0.59 15.88
N SER A 298 7.57 0.51 14.98
CA SER A 298 6.51 -0.50 15.05
C SER A 298 6.12 -1.00 13.66
N MET A 299 5.53 -2.18 13.61
CA MET A 299 4.92 -2.70 12.38
C MET A 299 3.79 -1.79 11.90
N LEU A 300 2.94 -1.30 12.82
CA LEU A 300 1.81 -0.43 12.50
C LEU A 300 2.26 0.85 11.80
N THR A 301 3.23 1.56 12.37
CA THR A 301 3.75 2.81 11.81
C THR A 301 4.51 2.59 10.51
N SER A 302 5.12 1.42 10.33
CA SER A 302 5.77 1.05 9.07
C SER A 302 4.73 0.83 7.97
N VAL A 303 3.68 0.04 8.22
CA VAL A 303 2.61 -0.19 7.23
C VAL A 303 1.89 1.11 6.87
N LEU A 304 1.68 2.00 7.85
CA LEU A 304 0.99 3.28 7.66
C LEU A 304 1.92 4.44 7.25
N ARG A 305 3.18 4.18 6.88
CA ARG A 305 4.16 5.21 6.48
C ARG A 305 3.60 6.13 5.40
N ASP A 306 3.02 5.57 4.34
CA ASP A 306 2.42 6.36 3.24
C ASP A 306 1.20 7.17 3.71
N SER A 307 0.48 6.65 4.71
CA SER A 307 -0.78 7.22 5.20
C SER A 307 -0.57 8.46 6.06
N LEU A 308 0.58 8.59 6.71
CA LEU A 308 0.88 9.65 7.67
C LEU A 308 2.06 10.46 7.16
N GLY A 309 1.81 11.58 6.49
CA GLY A 309 2.85 12.44 5.93
C GLY A 309 3.41 12.02 4.56
N GLY A 310 2.80 11.00 3.92
CA GLY A 310 3.25 10.45 2.64
C GLY A 310 2.25 10.60 1.49
N ASN A 311 2.39 9.71 0.50
CA ASN A 311 1.53 9.64 -0.68
C ASN A 311 0.22 8.90 -0.39
N CYS A 312 -0.71 9.59 0.28
CA CYS A 312 -2.03 9.04 0.57
C CYS A 312 -3.08 10.11 0.90
N MET A 313 -4.32 9.86 0.48
CA MET A 313 -5.52 10.57 0.92
C MET A 313 -6.01 9.94 2.22
N THR A 314 -5.67 10.56 3.36
CA THR A 314 -5.93 9.97 4.68
C THR A 314 -7.07 10.64 5.43
N THR A 315 -7.94 9.82 5.99
CA THR A 315 -9.04 10.23 6.87
C THR A 315 -9.00 9.46 8.18
N MET A 316 -9.20 10.17 9.29
CA MET A 316 -9.31 9.61 10.63
C MET A 316 -10.74 9.75 11.15
N ILE A 317 -11.25 8.68 11.78
CA ILE A 317 -12.50 8.69 12.52
C ILE A 317 -12.20 8.52 14.00
N ALA A 318 -12.44 9.58 14.78
CA ALA A 318 -12.35 9.55 16.23
C ALA A 318 -13.66 9.02 16.81
N THR A 319 -13.66 7.78 17.32
CA THR A 319 -14.84 7.17 17.95
C THR A 319 -14.85 7.43 19.44
N MET A 320 -15.98 7.89 19.98
CA MET A 320 -16.08 8.40 21.34
C MET A 320 -17.27 7.79 22.09
N ALA A 321 -17.11 7.64 23.41
CA ALA A 321 -18.17 7.20 24.30
C ALA A 321 -18.45 8.31 25.33
N VAL A 322 -19.71 8.73 25.42
CA VAL A 322 -20.14 9.88 26.22
C VAL A 322 -20.56 9.52 27.66
N ASP A 323 -20.44 8.25 28.05
CA ASP A 323 -20.64 7.86 29.45
C ASP A 323 -19.61 8.57 30.36
N ARG A 324 -20.03 9.02 31.54
CA ARG A 324 -19.18 9.78 32.49
C ARG A 324 -17.82 9.12 32.78
N ARG A 325 -17.76 7.78 32.81
CA ARG A 325 -16.53 7.01 33.07
C ARG A 325 -15.52 7.05 31.92
N ASN A 326 -16.00 7.33 30.71
CA ASN A 326 -15.29 7.28 29.44
C ASN A 326 -14.92 8.67 28.89
N LEU A 327 -15.43 9.75 29.52
CA LEU A 327 -15.20 11.12 29.05
C LEU A 327 -13.72 11.48 28.96
N ASP A 328 -12.90 11.10 29.94
CA ASP A 328 -11.46 11.40 29.93
C ASP A 328 -10.72 10.77 28.74
N GLU A 329 -11.11 9.54 28.37
CA GLU A 329 -10.55 8.84 27.21
C GLU A 329 -11.06 9.47 25.91
N SER A 330 -12.36 9.81 25.83
CA SER A 330 -12.92 10.51 24.66
C SER A 330 -12.29 11.88 24.43
N ILE A 331 -11.99 12.64 25.50
CA ILE A 331 -11.23 13.89 25.46
C ILE A 331 -9.80 13.62 24.96
N SER A 332 -9.17 12.53 25.39
CA SER A 332 -7.83 12.14 24.94
C SER A 332 -7.83 11.76 23.45
N THR A 333 -8.83 11.00 22.99
CA THR A 333 -9.08 10.70 21.57
C THR A 333 -9.24 11.98 20.75
N CYS A 334 -10.01 12.96 21.24
CA CYS A 334 -10.17 14.24 20.55
C CYS A 334 -8.85 15.01 20.44
N ARG A 335 -8.08 15.11 21.53
CA ARG A 335 -6.76 15.77 21.52
C ARG A 335 -5.82 15.10 20.51
N PHE A 336 -5.83 13.78 20.45
CA PHE A 336 -5.06 13.03 19.47
C PHE A 336 -5.51 13.36 18.04
N ALA A 337 -6.82 13.37 17.76
CA ALA A 337 -7.35 13.76 16.46
C ALA A 337 -6.93 15.18 16.05
N GLN A 338 -6.95 16.15 16.97
CA GLN A 338 -6.50 17.52 16.69
C GLN A 338 -5.03 17.57 16.23
N ARG A 339 -4.16 16.70 16.77
CA ARG A 339 -2.76 16.61 16.33
C ARG A 339 -2.64 15.96 14.96
N VAL A 340 -3.43 14.91 14.70
CA VAL A 340 -3.48 14.25 13.39
C VAL A 340 -3.88 15.23 12.29
N ALA A 341 -4.84 16.12 12.54
CA ALA A 341 -5.27 17.13 11.58
C ALA A 341 -4.18 18.13 11.16
N LEU A 342 -3.08 18.24 11.91
CA LEU A 342 -1.95 19.11 11.56
C LEU A 342 -1.00 18.47 10.52
N ILE A 343 -1.08 17.16 10.33
CA ILE A 343 -0.24 16.42 9.39
C ILE A 343 -0.68 16.75 7.97
N LYS A 344 0.29 17.05 7.11
CA LYS A 344 0.08 17.28 5.68
C LYS A 344 0.56 16.07 4.90
N ASN A 345 -0.31 15.53 4.07
CA ASN A 345 0.01 14.50 3.10
C ASN A 345 0.21 15.09 1.72
N GLU A 346 0.99 14.38 0.90
CA GLU A 346 1.33 14.73 -0.46
C GLU A 346 0.85 13.64 -1.40
N ALA A 347 -0.44 13.66 -1.72
CA ALA A 347 -1.06 12.64 -2.56
C ALA A 347 -0.68 12.85 -4.05
N ILE A 348 -0.24 11.77 -4.68
CA ILE A 348 0.19 11.71 -6.07
C ILE A 348 -0.69 10.71 -6.81
N LEU A 349 -1.01 11.03 -8.05
CA LEU A 349 -1.71 10.12 -8.95
C LEU A 349 -0.72 9.03 -9.38
N ASN A 350 -0.93 7.78 -9.00
CA ASN A 350 0.03 6.72 -9.33
C ASN A 350 -0.28 6.17 -10.72
N GLU A 351 0.35 6.78 -11.72
CA GLU A 351 0.32 6.34 -13.11
C GLU A 351 1.70 5.82 -13.50
N GLU A 352 1.74 4.60 -14.02
CA GLU A 352 2.96 3.95 -14.46
C GLU A 352 2.76 3.25 -15.80
N LEU A 353 3.85 3.03 -16.52
CA LEU A 353 3.86 2.18 -17.71
C LEU A 353 3.83 0.72 -17.26
N ASP A 354 2.98 -0.09 -17.90
CA ASP A 354 2.89 -1.52 -17.66
C ASP A 354 4.30 -2.15 -17.74
N PRO A 355 4.84 -2.66 -16.61
CA PRO A 355 6.19 -3.22 -16.59
C PRO A 355 6.37 -4.35 -17.59
N ALA A 356 5.35 -5.17 -17.85
CA ALA A 356 5.43 -6.24 -18.82
C ALA A 356 5.60 -5.70 -20.25
N LEU A 357 4.85 -4.65 -20.60
CA LEU A 357 5.00 -3.97 -21.88
C LEU A 357 6.32 -3.23 -22.00
N LEU A 358 6.78 -2.57 -20.93
CA LEU A 358 8.07 -1.90 -20.88
C LEU A 358 9.21 -2.91 -21.08
N ILE A 359 9.19 -4.03 -20.36
CA ILE A 359 10.16 -5.12 -20.50
C ILE A 359 10.13 -5.70 -21.91
N ALA A 360 8.93 -5.93 -22.48
CA ALA A 360 8.80 -6.44 -23.85
C ALA A 360 9.33 -5.46 -24.91
N ARG A 361 9.16 -4.15 -24.69
CA ARG A 361 9.71 -3.08 -25.54
C ARG A 361 11.24 -3.02 -25.41
N LEU A 362 11.76 -2.99 -24.19
CA LEU A 362 13.20 -2.97 -23.91
C LEU A 362 13.89 -4.21 -24.47
N LYS A 363 13.29 -5.40 -24.37
CA LYS A 363 13.82 -6.63 -24.99
C LYS A 363 13.92 -6.53 -26.52
N ARG A 364 12.92 -5.93 -27.17
CA ARG A 364 12.96 -5.69 -28.63
C ARG A 364 14.03 -4.67 -29.02
N GLU A 365 14.16 -3.61 -28.24
CA GLU A 365 15.17 -2.58 -28.47
C GLU A 365 16.59 -3.11 -28.26
N ILE A 366 16.82 -3.90 -27.20
CA ILE A 366 18.08 -4.62 -26.98
C ILE A 366 18.40 -5.54 -28.16
N GLN A 367 17.42 -6.27 -28.70
CA GLN A 367 17.64 -7.14 -29.84
C GLN A 367 18.03 -6.34 -31.09
N SER A 368 17.32 -5.26 -31.40
CA SER A 368 17.62 -4.39 -32.54
C SER A 368 19.00 -3.75 -32.42
N LEU A 369 19.36 -3.24 -31.23
CA LEU A 369 20.67 -2.64 -30.99
C LEU A 369 21.79 -3.67 -31.06
N LYS A 370 21.55 -4.92 -30.63
CA LYS A 370 22.52 -6.02 -30.80
C LYS A 370 22.72 -6.39 -32.27
N GLU A 371 21.65 -6.39 -33.06
CA GLU A 371 21.73 -6.64 -34.51
C GLU A 371 22.47 -5.50 -35.23
N GLU A 372 22.18 -4.25 -34.88
CA GLU A 372 22.86 -3.08 -35.42
C GLU A 372 24.33 -3.03 -35.02
N LEU A 373 24.65 -3.31 -33.75
CA LEU A 373 26.03 -3.47 -33.29
C LEU A 373 26.74 -4.62 -34.01
N ALA A 374 26.10 -5.78 -34.19
CA ALA A 374 26.70 -6.89 -34.95
C ALA A 374 27.00 -6.51 -36.41
N MET A 375 26.19 -5.65 -37.02
CA MET A 375 26.45 -5.11 -38.36
C MET A 375 27.54 -4.01 -38.38
N LEU A 376 27.64 -3.18 -37.33
CA LEU A 376 28.57 -2.04 -37.27
C LEU A 376 29.96 -2.40 -36.72
N THR A 377 30.04 -3.24 -35.68
CA THR A 377 31.30 -3.59 -35.03
C THR A 377 32.03 -4.73 -35.74
N GLY A 378 31.33 -5.49 -36.61
CA GLY A 378 31.92 -6.64 -37.29
C GLY A 378 32.59 -7.62 -36.33
N GLU A 379 32.14 -7.67 -35.06
CA GLU A 379 32.78 -8.44 -34.00
C GLU A 379 32.62 -9.95 -34.24
N GLN A 380 33.63 -10.44 -34.97
CA GLN A 380 34.40 -11.66 -34.78
C GLN A 380 33.61 -12.87 -34.28
N ARG A 381 33.16 -13.68 -35.24
CA ARG A 381 33.13 -15.13 -35.04
C ARG A 381 34.56 -15.57 -34.69
N ASP A 382 34.82 -15.82 -33.41
CA ASP A 382 36.10 -16.31 -32.84
C ASP A 382 36.46 -17.75 -33.29
N GLY A 383 35.73 -18.29 -34.27
CA GLY A 383 36.03 -19.55 -34.92
C GLY A 383 36.96 -19.34 -36.12
N GLN A 384 37.91 -20.26 -36.29
CA GLN A 384 38.64 -20.42 -37.55
C GLN A 384 37.65 -20.56 -38.72
N LEU A 385 38.02 -20.07 -39.90
CA LEU A 385 37.25 -20.33 -41.13
C LEU A 385 37.04 -21.85 -41.27
N THR A 386 35.83 -22.27 -41.58
CA THR A 386 35.56 -23.70 -41.81
C THR A 386 36.33 -24.19 -43.03
N VAL A 387 36.64 -25.49 -43.10
CA VAL A 387 37.40 -26.08 -44.23
C VAL A 387 36.70 -25.80 -45.56
N GLU A 388 35.37 -25.86 -45.59
CA GLU A 388 34.57 -25.53 -46.79
C GLU A 388 34.69 -24.05 -47.19
N GLU A 389 34.73 -23.14 -46.21
CA GLU A 389 34.93 -21.71 -46.48
C GLU A 389 36.35 -21.43 -46.99
N ILE A 390 37.37 -22.10 -46.44
CA ILE A 390 38.75 -21.98 -46.90
C ILE A 390 38.87 -22.42 -48.36
N GLN A 391 38.35 -23.61 -48.70
CA GLN A 391 38.43 -24.16 -50.05
C GLN A 391 37.73 -23.25 -51.07
N ARG A 392 36.56 -22.70 -50.71
CA ARG A 392 35.84 -21.77 -51.57
C ARG A 392 36.59 -20.45 -51.78
N LEU A 393 37.27 -19.94 -50.75
CA LEU A 393 38.09 -18.73 -50.87
C LEU A 393 39.34 -18.97 -51.72
N GLU A 394 39.96 -20.15 -51.65
CA GLU A 394 41.06 -20.55 -52.52
C GLU A 394 40.63 -20.60 -54.00
N GLU A 395 39.47 -21.19 -54.28
CA GLU A 395 38.89 -21.23 -55.64
C GLU A 395 38.59 -19.82 -56.18
N LEU A 396 38.03 -18.94 -55.35
CA LEU A 396 37.75 -17.55 -55.73
C LEU A 396 39.02 -16.75 -56.00
N VAL A 397 40.04 -16.89 -55.15
CA VAL A 397 41.34 -16.22 -55.36
C VAL A 397 42.03 -16.75 -56.61
N LYS A 398 41.97 -18.06 -56.86
CA LYS A 398 42.51 -18.67 -58.08
C LYS A 398 41.79 -18.17 -59.33
N ALA A 399 40.46 -18.18 -59.33
CA ALA A 399 39.66 -17.66 -60.43
C ALA A 399 39.96 -16.17 -60.70
N PHE A 400 40.16 -15.38 -59.64
CA PHE A 400 40.55 -13.98 -59.74
C PHE A 400 41.95 -13.78 -60.35
N LEU A 401 42.92 -14.63 -60.01
CA LEU A 401 44.29 -14.55 -60.55
C LEU A 401 44.40 -15.07 -61.99
N ASP A 402 43.57 -16.05 -62.36
CA ASP A 402 43.55 -16.65 -63.70
C ASP A 402 42.71 -15.81 -64.70
N ASP A 403 41.99 -14.79 -64.24
CA ASP A 403 41.17 -13.93 -65.09
C ASP A 403 42.05 -12.88 -65.82
N PRO A 404 42.00 -12.80 -67.17
CA PRO A 404 42.79 -11.85 -67.94
C PRO A 404 42.29 -10.40 -67.87
N ASP A 405 41.11 -10.13 -67.32
CA ASP A 405 40.54 -8.79 -67.20
C ASP A 405 41.10 -8.05 -65.95
N PRO A 406 41.85 -6.94 -66.12
CA PRO A 406 42.46 -6.20 -65.03
C PRO A 406 41.47 -5.47 -64.11
N ASP A 407 40.21 -5.32 -64.51
CA ASP A 407 39.17 -4.62 -63.74
C ASP A 407 38.29 -5.58 -62.89
N VAL A 408 38.58 -6.87 -62.90
CA VAL A 408 37.85 -7.87 -62.10
C VAL A 408 37.97 -7.54 -60.61
N MET A 409 36.87 -7.67 -59.87
CA MET A 409 36.84 -7.42 -58.43
C MET A 409 36.56 -8.69 -57.62
N LEU A 410 37.39 -8.94 -56.61
CA LEU A 410 37.21 -10.03 -55.67
C LEU A 410 36.16 -9.64 -54.60
N SER A 411 34.93 -10.12 -54.76
CA SER A 411 33.83 -9.85 -53.81
C SER A 411 33.82 -10.84 -52.64
N LEU A 412 34.36 -10.43 -51.49
CA LEU A 412 34.52 -11.29 -50.29
C LEU A 412 33.42 -11.11 -49.22
N GLY A 413 32.53 -10.14 -49.40
CA GLY A 413 31.55 -9.74 -48.38
C GLY A 413 32.19 -8.98 -47.21
N PRO A 414 31.41 -8.67 -46.15
CA PRO A 414 31.87 -7.81 -45.04
C PRO A 414 32.73 -8.54 -43.99
N ASP A 415 32.99 -9.84 -44.15
CA ASP A 415 33.74 -10.62 -43.16
C ASP A 415 35.25 -10.38 -43.30
N LEU A 416 35.81 -9.64 -42.33
CA LEU A 416 37.23 -9.27 -42.31
C LEU A 416 38.17 -10.50 -42.30
N ARG A 417 37.73 -11.65 -41.79
CA ARG A 417 38.53 -12.88 -41.76
C ARG A 417 38.74 -13.46 -43.16
N ARG A 418 37.70 -13.40 -44.00
CA ARG A 418 37.78 -13.82 -45.41
C ARG A 418 38.72 -12.90 -46.17
N ILE A 419 38.61 -11.61 -45.92
CA ILE A 419 39.49 -10.58 -46.50
C ILE A 419 40.96 -10.85 -46.12
N GLN A 420 41.25 -11.03 -44.83
CA GLN A 420 42.61 -11.32 -44.36
C GLN A 420 43.18 -12.62 -44.92
N PHE A 421 42.38 -13.69 -45.00
CA PHE A 421 42.80 -14.96 -45.58
C PHE A 421 43.14 -14.82 -47.07
N CYS A 422 42.27 -14.18 -47.87
CA CYS A 422 42.55 -13.94 -49.28
C CYS A 422 43.81 -13.08 -49.52
N PHE A 423 44.02 -12.03 -48.71
CA PHE A 423 45.27 -11.26 -48.78
C PHE A 423 46.51 -12.09 -48.45
N SER A 424 46.40 -13.07 -47.55
CA SER A 424 47.50 -13.99 -47.23
C SER A 424 47.87 -14.90 -48.41
N LEU A 425 46.87 -15.41 -49.14
CA LEU A 425 47.06 -16.22 -50.36
C LEU A 425 47.70 -15.39 -51.48
N LEU A 426 47.16 -14.20 -51.73
CA LEU A 426 47.70 -13.28 -52.74
C LEU A 426 49.15 -12.89 -52.43
N LYS A 427 49.47 -12.63 -51.15
CA LYS A 427 50.85 -12.37 -50.73
C LYS A 427 51.78 -13.56 -51.01
N GLY A 428 51.29 -14.80 -50.83
CA GLY A 428 52.02 -16.01 -51.16
C GLY A 428 52.34 -16.12 -52.66
N GLU A 429 51.38 -15.82 -53.53
CA GLU A 429 51.58 -15.84 -54.99
C GLU A 429 52.55 -14.76 -55.47
N VAL A 430 52.44 -13.54 -54.95
CA VAL A 430 53.37 -12.43 -55.28
C VAL A 430 54.81 -12.73 -54.82
N GLN A 431 54.98 -13.52 -53.77
CA GLN A 431 56.30 -13.91 -53.24
C GLN A 431 56.90 -15.15 -53.91
N ARG A 432 56.20 -15.81 -54.86
CA ARG A 432 56.76 -16.94 -55.61
C ARG A 432 57.86 -16.42 -56.56
N PRO A 433 59.09 -16.96 -56.50
CA PRO A 433 60.14 -16.59 -57.44
C PRO A 433 59.74 -17.04 -58.85
N CYS A 434 59.76 -16.13 -59.82
CA CYS A 434 59.68 -16.46 -61.24
C CYS A 434 60.85 -17.38 -61.59
N ILE A 435 60.60 -18.69 -61.69
CA ILE A 435 61.52 -19.60 -62.36
C ILE A 435 61.33 -19.33 -63.85
N SER A 436 62.19 -18.47 -64.41
CA SER A 436 62.34 -18.31 -65.84
C SER A 436 62.87 -19.64 -66.41
N ALA A 437 61.99 -20.41 -67.05
CA ALA A 437 62.41 -21.48 -67.95
C ALA A 437 63.01 -20.83 -69.21
N VAL A 438 64.30 -21.05 -69.42
CA VAL A 438 64.99 -20.88 -70.72
C VAL A 438 64.86 -22.19 -71.49
#